data_AF-A0A4V2XUM8-F1
#
_entry.id   AF-A0A4V2XUM8-F1
#
_cell.length_a   1.000
_cell.length_b   1.000
_cell.length_c   1.000
_cell.angle_alpha   90.00
_cell.angle_beta   90.00
_cell.angle_gamma   90.00
#
_symmetry.space_group_name_H-M   'P 1'
#
loop_
_entity.id
_entity.type
_entity.pdbx_description
1 polymer ?
#
loop_
_entity_poly.entity_id
_entity_poly.type
_entity_poly.pdbx_seq_one_letter_code
_entity_poly.pdbx_strand_id
1 'polypeptide(L)'
;MMARLSGLDQYLDPGLTLALPGPDGAERDYVIPLPSAELGLWCRRIAESAGEVSAASTERELREATDRARARVEALPKLPGDLSFEERLLGDAHPRMLADRVPDPYVQFAAQTVYVWIIGGEEAAERWWTSGGRPPAPGPVPNRADRRAARGGTSTAAADATREPASTSGTTSRRRSGRRRQGGKSPGQRS
;
A
#
# COMPACT_ATOMS: atom_id res chain seq x y z
N MET A 1 28.91 14.00 -9.94
CA MET A 1 28.06 13.75 -11.12
C MET A 1 26.65 13.48 -10.59
N MET A 2 25.65 14.25 -10.99
CA MET A 2 24.25 14.03 -10.59
C MET A 2 23.60 13.04 -11.55
N ALA A 3 22.92 12.02 -11.02
CA ALA A 3 22.18 11.07 -11.84
C ALA A 3 20.92 11.75 -12.41
N ARG A 4 20.70 11.64 -13.73
CA ARG A 4 19.46 12.04 -14.38
C ARG A 4 18.56 10.80 -14.49
N LEU A 5 17.36 10.89 -13.93
CA LEU A 5 16.31 9.89 -14.07
C LEU A 5 15.25 10.41 -15.07
N SER A 6 14.76 9.55 -15.96
CA SER A 6 13.81 9.89 -17.04
C SER A 6 12.85 8.73 -17.32
N GLY A 7 11.76 8.98 -18.07
CA GLY A 7 10.77 7.95 -18.44
C GLY A 7 9.67 7.74 -17.40
N LEU A 8 9.26 8.81 -16.70
CA LEU A 8 8.25 8.74 -15.64
C LEU A 8 6.88 8.26 -16.15
N ASP A 9 6.56 8.58 -17.39
CA ASP A 9 5.37 8.16 -18.15
C ASP A 9 5.25 6.65 -18.33
N GLN A 10 6.36 5.90 -18.21
CA GLN A 10 6.34 4.43 -18.28
C GLN A 10 5.77 3.77 -17.03
N TYR A 11 5.64 4.54 -15.94
CA TYR A 11 5.24 4.02 -14.62
C TYR A 11 3.93 4.65 -14.11
N LEU A 12 3.46 5.73 -14.73
CA LEU A 12 2.24 6.42 -14.34
C LEU A 12 1.20 6.24 -15.45
N ASP A 13 0.09 5.57 -15.11
CA ASP A 13 -1.09 5.53 -15.98
C ASP A 13 -1.61 6.96 -16.22
N PRO A 14 -2.05 7.33 -17.45
CA PRO A 14 -2.64 8.64 -17.73
C PRO A 14 -3.87 9.00 -16.87
N GLY A 15 -4.47 8.06 -16.15
CA GLY A 15 -5.57 8.36 -15.25
C GLY A 15 -6.08 7.18 -14.45
N LEU A 16 -7.30 7.32 -13.94
CA LEU A 16 -8.05 6.25 -13.29
C LEU A 16 -9.37 6.07 -14.04
N THR A 17 -9.68 4.85 -14.47
CA THR A 17 -10.98 4.54 -15.07
C THR A 17 -11.88 3.92 -14.02
N LEU A 18 -13.05 4.50 -13.82
CA LEU A 18 -14.08 3.99 -12.91
C LEU A 18 -15.28 3.52 -13.72
N ALA A 19 -15.59 2.23 -13.59
CA ALA A 19 -16.74 1.62 -14.25
C ALA A 19 -17.92 1.58 -13.26
N LEU A 20 -19.02 2.24 -13.61
CA LEU A 20 -20.20 2.34 -12.75
C LEU A 20 -21.46 1.89 -13.49
N PRO A 21 -22.41 1.24 -12.80
CA PRO A 21 -23.70 0.90 -13.41
C PRO A 21 -24.53 2.16 -13.64
N GLY A 22 -25.05 2.29 -14.86
CA GLY A 22 -26.03 3.28 -15.24
C GLY A 22 -27.45 2.94 -14.75
N PRO A 23 -28.40 3.87 -14.91
CA PRO A 23 -29.81 3.65 -14.52
C PRO A 23 -30.49 2.56 -15.35
N ASP A 24 -29.94 2.23 -16.53
CA ASP A 24 -30.34 1.14 -17.42
C ASP A 24 -29.70 -0.21 -17.05
N GLY A 25 -28.86 -0.24 -16.00
CA GLY A 25 -28.08 -1.40 -15.59
C GLY A 25 -26.86 -1.69 -16.46
N ALA A 26 -26.60 -0.87 -17.49
CA ALA A 26 -25.40 -0.99 -18.32
C ALA A 26 -24.21 -0.31 -17.62
N GLU A 27 -23.05 -0.94 -17.66
CA GLU A 27 -21.82 -0.39 -17.09
C GLU A 27 -21.24 0.70 -18.00
N ARG A 28 -20.77 1.80 -17.40
CA ARG A 28 -20.24 2.98 -18.10
C ARG A 28 -18.91 3.38 -17.50
N ASP A 29 -17.95 3.66 -18.37
CA ASP A 29 -16.60 4.05 -17.99
C ASP A 29 -16.47 5.57 -17.87
N TYR A 30 -15.96 6.00 -16.71
CA TYR A 30 -15.63 7.38 -16.40
C TYR A 30 -14.12 7.50 -16.20
N VAL A 31 -13.47 8.20 -17.12
CA VAL A 31 -12.02 8.43 -17.08
C VAL A 31 -11.73 9.68 -16.26
N ILE A 32 -10.93 9.51 -15.21
CA ILE A 32 -10.43 10.57 -14.34
C ILE A 32 -8.98 10.85 -14.76
N PRO A 33 -8.61 12.09 -15.12
CA PRO A 33 -7.24 12.41 -15.50
C PRO A 33 -6.30 12.36 -14.28
N LEU A 34 -4.99 12.30 -14.54
CA LEU A 34 -4.00 12.53 -13.49
C LEU A 34 -4.27 13.84 -12.73
N PRO A 35 -4.19 13.81 -11.38
CA PRO A 35 -4.42 14.99 -10.57
C PRO A 35 -3.33 16.03 -10.83
N SER A 36 -3.72 17.31 -10.79
CA SER A 36 -2.73 18.39 -10.77
C SER A 36 -1.87 18.31 -9.50
N ALA A 37 -0.69 18.93 -9.53
CA ALA A 37 0.20 18.96 -8.37
C ALA A 37 -0.48 19.63 -7.15
N GLU A 38 -1.26 20.69 -7.41
CA GLU A 38 -2.02 21.43 -6.41
C GLU A 38 -3.13 20.57 -5.81
N LEU A 39 -3.90 19.86 -6.64
CA LEU A 39 -4.95 18.96 -6.15
C LEU A 39 -4.34 17.82 -5.31
N GLY A 40 -3.24 17.23 -5.79
CA GLY A 40 -2.54 16.18 -5.06
C GLY A 40 -2.00 16.65 -3.71
N LEU A 41 -1.44 17.86 -3.65
CA LEU A 41 -0.98 18.47 -2.40
C LEU A 41 -2.16 18.72 -1.45
N TRP A 42 -3.26 19.24 -1.97
CA TRP A 42 -4.47 19.51 -1.19
C TRP A 42 -5.03 18.23 -0.56
N CYS A 43 -5.18 17.14 -1.33
CA CYS A 43 -5.66 15.86 -0.82
C CYS A 43 -4.75 15.31 0.29
N ARG A 44 -3.43 15.33 0.10
CA ARG A 44 -2.47 14.84 1.11
C ARG A 44 -2.53 15.63 2.40
N ARG A 45 -2.69 16.96 2.32
CA ARG A 45 -2.82 17.82 3.51
C ARG A 45 -4.11 17.59 4.28
N ILE A 46 -5.20 17.29 3.59
CA ILE A 46 -6.44 16.87 4.24
C ILE A 46 -6.25 15.52 4.93
N ALA A 47 -5.61 14.55 4.28
CA ALA A 47 -5.33 13.24 4.87
C ALA A 47 -4.46 13.35 6.14
N GLU A 48 -3.37 14.13 6.10
CA GLU A 48 -2.52 14.41 7.25
C GLU A 48 -3.32 15.03 8.41
N SER A 49 -4.15 16.02 8.08
CA SER A 49 -4.98 16.73 9.07
C SER A 49 -6.03 15.82 9.71
N ALA A 50 -6.71 14.99 8.91
CA ALA A 50 -7.67 14.01 9.39
C ALA A 50 -7.00 12.96 10.29
N GLY A 51 -5.78 12.54 9.96
CA GLY A 51 -4.99 11.63 10.78
C GLY A 51 -4.64 12.21 12.16
N GLU A 52 -4.19 13.47 12.20
CA GLU A 52 -3.91 14.16 13.47
C GLU A 52 -5.15 14.33 14.35
N VAL A 53 -6.28 14.71 13.75
CA VAL A 53 -7.56 14.86 14.47
C VAL A 53 -8.03 13.51 15.02
N SER A 54 -7.91 12.44 14.24
CA SER A 54 -8.28 11.08 14.65
C SER A 54 -7.38 10.52 15.77
N ALA A 55 -6.10 10.90 15.79
CA ALA A 55 -5.15 10.48 16.81
C ALA A 55 -5.30 11.22 18.15
N ALA A 56 -6.00 12.36 18.17
CA ALA A 56 -6.22 13.14 19.39
C ALA A 56 -7.05 12.33 20.40
N SER A 57 -6.55 12.23 21.63
CA SER A 57 -7.18 11.41 22.68
C SER A 57 -7.83 12.24 23.78
N THR A 58 -7.61 13.55 23.77
CA THR A 58 -8.22 14.51 24.71
C THR A 58 -8.89 15.66 23.98
N GLU A 59 -9.85 16.31 24.64
CA GLU A 59 -10.54 17.49 24.06
C GLU A 59 -9.58 18.65 23.77
N ARG A 60 -8.53 18.82 24.58
CA ARG A 60 -7.48 19.81 24.33
C ARG A 60 -6.69 19.47 23.07
N GLU A 61 -6.20 18.23 22.95
CA GLU A 61 -5.49 17.77 21.76
C GLU A 61 -6.35 17.86 20.51
N LEU A 62 -7.65 17.57 20.62
CA LEU A 62 -8.60 17.65 19.51
C LEU A 62 -8.76 19.10 19.01
N ARG A 63 -8.91 20.05 19.95
CA ARG A 63 -8.95 21.48 19.61
C ARG A 63 -7.66 21.93 18.92
N GLU A 64 -6.51 21.62 19.52
CA GLU A 64 -5.22 21.99 18.96
C GLU A 64 -4.96 21.35 17.59
N ALA A 65 -5.37 20.09 17.38
CA ALA A 65 -5.27 19.40 16.10
C ALA A 65 -6.18 20.04 15.04
N THR A 66 -7.39 20.43 15.42
CA THR A 66 -8.34 21.10 14.53
C THR A 66 -7.85 22.49 14.14
N ASP A 67 -7.29 23.27 15.08
CA ASP A 67 -6.71 24.58 14.79
C ASP A 67 -5.53 24.48 13.83
N ARG A 68 -4.64 23.50 14.05
CA ARG A 68 -3.52 23.23 13.12
C ARG A 68 -4.00 22.76 11.75
N ALA A 69 -4.98 21.86 11.70
CA ALA A 69 -5.59 21.39 10.46
C ALA A 69 -6.15 22.56 9.64
N ARG A 70 -6.92 23.44 10.30
CA ARG A 70 -7.46 24.65 9.69
C ARG A 70 -6.36 25.56 9.13
N ALA A 71 -5.34 25.88 9.93
CA ALA A 71 -4.24 26.73 9.50
C ALA A 71 -3.48 26.16 8.28
N ARG A 72 -3.27 24.83 8.24
CA ARG A 72 -2.64 24.17 7.08
C ARG A 72 -3.49 24.27 5.83
N VAL A 73 -4.80 24.06 5.94
CA VAL A 73 -5.73 24.17 4.80
C VAL A 73 -5.78 25.62 4.29
N GLU A 74 -5.82 26.60 5.20
CA GLU A 74 -5.80 28.04 4.83
C GLU A 74 -4.48 28.46 4.14
N ALA A 75 -3.37 27.78 4.44
CA ALA A 75 -2.07 28.04 3.82
C ALA A 75 -1.88 27.38 2.43
N LEU A 76 -2.81 26.52 1.99
CA LEU A 76 -2.72 25.89 0.68
C LEU A 76 -3.00 26.89 -0.45
N PRO A 77 -2.39 26.69 -1.63
CA PRO A 77 -2.84 27.37 -2.83
C PRO A 77 -4.35 27.16 -3.00
N LYS A 78 -5.09 28.26 -3.16
CA LYS A 78 -6.52 28.19 -3.41
C LYS A 78 -6.72 27.49 -4.74
N LEU A 79 -7.35 26.33 -4.70
CA LEU A 79 -7.79 25.67 -5.90
C LEU A 79 -8.94 26.49 -6.53
N PRO A 80 -9.06 26.51 -7.86
CA PRO A 80 -10.08 27.30 -8.54
C PRO A 80 -11.49 26.81 -8.19
N GLY A 81 -12.42 27.77 -8.18
CA GLY A 81 -13.84 27.52 -8.01
C GLY A 81 -14.29 27.19 -6.58
N ASP A 82 -15.56 27.51 -6.31
CA ASP A 82 -16.30 27.06 -5.14
C ASP A 82 -16.96 25.72 -5.48
N LEU A 83 -16.13 24.69 -5.62
CA LEU A 83 -16.53 23.34 -6.04
C LEU A 83 -16.69 22.43 -4.83
N SER A 84 -17.67 21.52 -4.90
CA SER A 84 -17.83 20.42 -3.94
C SER A 84 -16.62 19.48 -3.96
N PHE A 85 -16.55 18.58 -2.98
CA PHE A 85 -15.52 17.56 -2.90
C PHE A 85 -15.54 16.64 -4.14
N GLU A 86 -16.74 16.20 -4.54
CA GLU A 86 -16.98 15.33 -5.68
C GLU A 86 -16.60 16.02 -7.00
N GLU A 87 -17.07 17.26 -7.21
CA GLU A 87 -16.74 18.07 -8.39
C GLU A 87 -15.23 18.25 -8.54
N ARG A 88 -14.55 18.56 -7.43
CA ARG A 88 -13.12 18.82 -7.40
C ARG A 88 -12.28 17.59 -7.74
N LEU A 89 -12.72 16.40 -7.31
CA LEU A 89 -11.98 15.16 -7.50
C LEU A 89 -12.28 14.49 -8.84
N LEU A 90 -13.55 14.45 -9.24
CA LEU A 90 -13.98 13.80 -10.46
C LEU A 90 -13.75 14.68 -11.70
N GLY A 91 -13.67 16.00 -11.54
CA GLY A 91 -13.47 16.93 -12.64
C GLY A 91 -14.54 16.76 -13.71
N ASP A 92 -14.12 16.60 -14.97
CA ASP A 92 -15.02 16.45 -16.13
C ASP A 92 -15.88 15.17 -16.09
N ALA A 93 -15.52 14.18 -15.27
CA ALA A 93 -16.37 13.00 -15.08
C ALA A 93 -17.63 13.30 -14.25
N HIS A 94 -17.58 14.28 -13.34
CA HIS A 94 -18.73 14.66 -12.52
C HIS A 94 -19.96 15.08 -13.36
N PRO A 95 -19.88 16.07 -14.26
CA PRO A 95 -21.03 16.46 -15.08
C PRO A 95 -21.52 15.31 -15.99
N ARG A 96 -20.62 14.41 -16.42
CA ARG A 96 -21.01 13.21 -17.18
C ARG A 96 -21.82 12.23 -16.33
N MET A 97 -21.39 11.94 -15.10
CA MET A 97 -22.14 11.09 -14.17
C MET A 97 -23.53 11.66 -13.88
N LEU A 98 -23.64 12.99 -13.72
CA LEU A 98 -24.93 13.65 -13.54
C LEU A 98 -25.82 13.53 -14.78
N ALA A 99 -25.27 13.74 -15.97
CA ALA A 99 -25.99 13.58 -17.23
C ALA A 99 -26.49 12.14 -17.44
N ASP A 100 -25.67 11.16 -17.05
CA ASP A 100 -26.01 9.74 -17.09
C ASP A 100 -26.94 9.30 -15.94
N ARG A 101 -27.35 10.23 -15.06
CA ARG A 101 -28.24 10.00 -13.90
C ARG A 101 -27.70 8.93 -12.95
N VAL A 102 -26.39 8.92 -12.73
CA VAL A 102 -25.75 8.08 -11.72
C VAL A 102 -26.28 8.45 -10.33
N PRO A 103 -26.70 7.47 -9.51
CA PRO A 103 -27.14 7.75 -8.14
C PRO A 103 -26.07 8.42 -7.29
N ASP A 104 -26.48 9.37 -6.44
CA ASP A 104 -25.58 10.14 -5.57
C ASP A 104 -24.61 9.27 -4.72
N PRO A 105 -25.04 8.16 -4.09
CA PRO A 105 -24.11 7.30 -3.35
C PRO A 105 -22.97 6.74 -4.22
N TYR A 106 -23.21 6.53 -5.52
CA TYR A 106 -22.19 6.01 -6.43
C TYR A 106 -21.22 7.12 -6.85
N VAL A 107 -21.72 8.34 -7.03
CA VAL A 107 -20.88 9.53 -7.27
C VAL A 107 -19.97 9.78 -6.07
N GLN A 108 -20.52 9.75 -4.86
CA GLN A 108 -19.74 9.89 -3.63
C GLN A 108 -18.68 8.79 -3.49
N PHE A 109 -19.06 7.53 -3.75
CA PHE A 109 -18.14 6.40 -3.69
C PHE A 109 -16.99 6.51 -4.72
N ALA A 110 -17.32 6.94 -5.94
CA ALA A 110 -16.34 7.20 -6.99
C ALA A 110 -15.37 8.31 -6.58
N ALA A 111 -15.88 9.43 -6.06
CA ALA A 111 -15.04 10.53 -5.58
C ALA A 111 -14.10 10.09 -4.44
N GLN A 112 -14.60 9.30 -3.48
CA GLN A 112 -13.76 8.74 -2.41
C GLN A 112 -12.69 7.80 -2.95
N THR A 113 -13.01 7.00 -3.97
CA THR A 113 -12.03 6.13 -4.64
C THR A 113 -10.92 6.96 -5.29
N VAL A 114 -11.27 8.05 -5.99
CA VAL A 114 -10.30 8.99 -6.56
C VAL A 114 -9.44 9.62 -5.46
N TYR A 115 -10.04 10.03 -4.34
CA TYR A 115 -9.29 10.59 -3.22
C TYR A 115 -8.25 9.59 -2.69
N VAL A 116 -8.65 8.32 -2.48
CA VAL A 116 -7.75 7.26 -2.04
C VAL A 116 -6.64 7.01 -3.06
N TRP A 117 -6.96 7.01 -4.36
CA TRP A 117 -5.98 6.89 -5.44
C TRP A 117 -4.94 8.02 -5.39
N ILE A 118 -5.36 9.27 -5.20
CA ILE A 118 -4.46 10.42 -5.15
C ILE A 118 -3.47 10.34 -3.99
N ILE A 119 -3.90 9.87 -2.80
CA ILE A 119 -3.06 9.84 -1.60
C ILE A 119 -2.28 8.53 -1.43
N GLY A 120 -2.81 7.42 -1.93
CA GLY A 120 -2.32 6.07 -1.67
C GLY A 120 -1.94 5.26 -2.91
N GLY A 121 -2.17 5.81 -4.11
CA GLY A 121 -1.93 5.13 -5.38
C GLY A 121 -2.99 4.10 -5.76
N GLU A 122 -2.78 3.45 -6.91
CA GLU A 122 -3.70 2.50 -7.52
C GLU A 122 -4.03 1.31 -6.61
N GLU A 123 -3.04 0.69 -5.98
CA GLU A 123 -3.28 -0.44 -5.08
C GLU A 123 -4.18 -0.07 -3.89
N ALA A 124 -4.07 1.16 -3.38
CA ALA A 124 -4.94 1.63 -2.29
C ALA A 124 -6.38 1.83 -2.77
N ALA A 125 -6.54 2.39 -3.97
CA ALA A 125 -7.84 2.61 -4.61
C ALA A 125 -8.53 1.29 -4.93
N GLU A 126 -7.80 0.30 -5.46
CA GLU A 126 -8.32 -1.03 -5.75
C GLU A 126 -8.80 -1.74 -4.47
N ARG A 127 -8.00 -1.69 -3.39
CA ARG A 127 -8.41 -2.23 -2.08
C ARG A 127 -9.66 -1.54 -1.53
N TRP A 128 -9.74 -0.22 -1.66
CA TRP A 128 -10.92 0.55 -1.27
C TRP A 128 -12.15 0.11 -2.06
N TRP A 129 -12.02 0.05 -3.39
CA TRP A 129 -13.09 -0.32 -4.31
C TRP A 129 -13.64 -1.72 -4.03
N THR A 130 -12.75 -2.72 -4.01
CA THR A 130 -13.11 -4.13 -3.79
C THR A 130 -13.70 -4.40 -2.41
N SER A 131 -13.39 -3.57 -1.42
CA SER A 131 -13.96 -3.66 -0.06
C SER A 131 -15.33 -3.00 0.09
N GLY A 132 -15.85 -2.33 -0.93
CA GLY A 132 -17.08 -1.52 -0.83
C GLY A 132 -16.92 -0.33 0.13
N GLY A 133 -15.71 0.26 0.19
CA GLY A 133 -15.43 1.44 1.02
C GLY A 133 -15.21 1.14 2.50
N ARG A 134 -14.93 -0.12 2.82
CA ARG A 134 -14.56 -0.56 4.17
C ARG A 134 -13.33 -1.44 4.07
N PRO A 135 -12.18 -0.88 3.67
CA PRO A 135 -10.97 -1.67 3.58
C PRO A 135 -10.68 -2.22 4.98
N PRO A 136 -10.30 -3.52 5.09
CA PRO A 136 -9.85 -4.03 6.37
C PRO A 136 -8.68 -3.15 6.84
N ALA A 137 -8.61 -2.89 8.15
CA ALA A 137 -7.49 -2.16 8.73
C ALA A 137 -6.19 -2.76 8.18
N PRO A 138 -5.21 -1.94 7.73
CA PRO A 138 -3.95 -2.45 7.24
C PRO A 138 -3.39 -3.39 8.31
N GLY A 139 -3.39 -4.69 8.02
CA GLY A 139 -2.76 -5.66 8.89
C GLY A 139 -1.28 -5.30 9.05
N PRO A 140 -0.61 -5.79 10.10
CA PRO A 140 0.84 -5.65 10.21
C PRO A 140 1.49 -6.06 8.89
N VAL A 141 2.26 -5.16 8.27
CA VAL A 141 2.99 -5.47 7.04
C VAL A 141 3.82 -6.73 7.31
N PRO A 142 3.66 -7.82 6.53
CA PRO A 142 4.37 -9.07 6.79
C PRO A 142 5.87 -8.79 6.83
N ASN A 143 6.48 -9.03 7.99
CA ASN A 143 7.89 -8.78 8.16
C ASN A 143 8.70 -9.77 7.28
N ARG A 144 10.01 -9.58 7.18
CA ARG A 144 10.86 -10.47 6.36
C ARG A 144 10.80 -11.94 6.81
N ALA A 145 10.52 -12.21 8.09
CA ALA A 145 10.35 -13.56 8.60
C ALA A 145 9.02 -14.17 8.14
N ASP A 146 7.93 -13.41 8.17
CA ASP A 146 6.60 -13.84 7.70
C ASP A 146 6.62 -14.18 6.20
N ARG A 147 7.32 -13.35 5.39
CA ARG A 147 7.52 -13.62 3.96
C ARG A 147 8.36 -14.87 3.67
N ARG A 148 9.27 -15.23 4.58
CA ARG A 148 10.06 -16.48 4.49
C ARG A 148 9.25 -17.68 4.94
N ALA A 149 8.43 -17.55 5.98
CA ALA A 149 7.55 -18.60 6.46
C ALA A 149 6.48 -18.97 5.40
N ALA A 150 5.91 -17.97 4.73
CA ALA A 150 4.94 -18.19 3.65
C ALA A 150 5.53 -18.95 2.43
N ARG A 151 6.85 -18.85 2.19
CA ARG A 151 7.54 -19.63 1.15
C ARG A 151 8.00 -21.02 1.61
N GLY A 152 7.97 -21.30 2.91
CA GLY A 152 8.39 -22.59 3.48
C GLY A 152 7.25 -23.59 3.69
N GLY A 153 6.00 -23.19 3.42
CA GLY A 153 4.79 -23.92 3.80
C GLY A 153 3.92 -24.36 2.64
N THR A 154 4.48 -25.02 1.62
CA THR A 154 3.72 -25.88 0.71
C THR A 154 4.36 -27.27 0.73
N SER A 155 3.97 -28.09 1.70
CA SER A 155 4.21 -29.53 1.66
C SER A 155 3.24 -30.16 0.66
N THR A 156 3.56 -30.08 -0.63
CA THR A 156 3.04 -31.05 -1.59
C THR A 156 3.81 -32.35 -1.40
N ALA A 157 3.23 -33.24 -0.60
CA ALA A 157 3.39 -34.66 -0.82
C ALA A 157 3.00 -34.97 -2.29
N ALA A 158 3.76 -35.85 -2.93
CA ALA A 158 3.65 -36.29 -4.33
C ALA A 158 4.27 -35.36 -5.39
N ALA A 159 5.59 -35.48 -5.55
CA ALA A 159 6.24 -35.43 -6.86
C ALA A 159 7.43 -36.39 -6.83
N ASP A 160 7.10 -37.64 -7.15
CA ASP A 160 7.99 -38.75 -7.41
C ASP A 160 8.89 -38.44 -8.64
N ALA A 161 10.05 -39.09 -8.68
CA ALA A 161 11.03 -39.10 -9.77
C ALA A 161 11.83 -37.81 -10.06
N THR A 162 12.94 -37.61 -9.33
CA THR A 162 14.17 -37.07 -9.93
C THR A 162 15.27 -38.12 -9.84
N ARG A 163 15.83 -38.47 -10.99
CA ARG A 163 16.77 -39.57 -11.24
C ARG A 163 18.11 -39.32 -10.54
N GLU A 164 18.62 -40.32 -9.82
CA GLU A 164 19.91 -40.28 -9.13
C GLU A 164 21.07 -39.99 -10.10
N PRO A 165 21.92 -38.99 -9.83
CA PRO A 165 23.19 -38.86 -10.54
C PRO A 165 24.17 -39.95 -10.08
N ALA A 166 24.73 -40.63 -11.07
CA ALA A 166 25.59 -41.80 -10.93
C ALA A 166 26.85 -41.54 -10.09
N SER A 167 27.17 -42.57 -9.31
CA SER A 167 28.41 -42.79 -8.56
C SER A 167 29.68 -42.52 -9.38
N THR A 168 30.54 -41.61 -8.90
CA THR A 168 31.97 -41.64 -9.19
C THR A 168 32.74 -42.01 -7.93
N SER A 169 33.00 -43.31 -7.88
CA SER A 169 34.03 -43.97 -7.11
C SER A 169 35.41 -43.30 -7.26
N GLY A 170 36.16 -43.21 -6.16
CA GLY A 170 37.62 -43.23 -6.21
C GLY A 170 38.36 -41.95 -5.81
N THR A 171 38.62 -41.77 -4.51
CA THR A 171 40.02 -41.65 -4.05
C THR A 171 40.15 -42.06 -2.59
N THR A 172 40.67 -43.27 -2.43
CA THR A 172 41.24 -43.80 -1.21
C THR A 172 42.61 -43.16 -0.95
N SER A 173 42.84 -42.59 0.23
CA SER A 173 44.17 -42.66 0.86
C SER A 173 44.06 -42.59 2.39
N ARG A 174 45.10 -43.09 3.05
CA ARG A 174 45.07 -43.90 4.29
C ARG A 174 45.09 -43.12 5.62
N ARG A 175 44.62 -43.84 6.64
CA ARG A 175 44.74 -43.65 8.11
C ARG A 175 46.10 -43.12 8.59
N ARG A 176 46.06 -42.25 9.62
CA ARG A 176 47.05 -42.31 10.72
C ARG A 176 46.41 -42.06 12.09
N SER A 177 46.72 -42.98 12.99
CA SER A 177 46.32 -43.11 14.39
C SER A 177 47.19 -42.31 15.36
N GLY A 178 46.63 -41.94 16.52
CA GLY A 178 47.36 -41.61 17.76
C GLY A 178 46.41 -41.02 18.81
N ARG A 179 45.68 -41.83 19.58
CA ARG A 179 46.05 -42.45 20.88
C ARG A 179 46.37 -41.44 22.01
N ARG A 180 45.36 -41.24 22.88
CA ARG A 180 45.35 -41.08 24.36
C ARG A 180 46.42 -40.22 25.05
N ARG A 181 45.95 -39.34 25.96
CA ARG A 181 46.00 -39.44 27.44
C ARG A 181 45.39 -38.13 28.03
N GLN A 182 44.37 -38.14 28.88
CA GLN A 182 44.28 -38.62 30.27
C GLN A 182 44.92 -37.66 31.29
N GLY A 183 44.09 -37.17 32.23
CA GLY A 183 44.47 -36.60 33.53
C GLY A 183 44.43 -35.06 33.56
N GLY A 184 43.90 -34.36 34.57
CA GLY A 184 43.29 -34.71 35.85
C GLY A 184 42.48 -33.49 36.33
N LYS A 185 41.31 -33.66 36.94
CA LYS A 185 41.07 -33.71 38.40
C LYS A 185 41.51 -32.43 39.16
N SER A 186 40.57 -31.48 39.29
CA SER A 186 40.08 -30.81 40.52
C SER A 186 41.09 -30.09 41.48
N PRO A 187 40.66 -29.51 42.62
CA PRO A 187 39.76 -28.38 42.89
C PRO A 187 40.37 -27.36 43.92
N GLY A 188 39.65 -26.28 44.25
CA GLY A 188 39.83 -25.50 45.50
C GLY A 188 40.28 -24.04 45.29
N GLN A 189 39.48 -23.04 45.68
CA GLN A 189 39.43 -22.38 47.01
C GLN A 189 40.72 -21.61 47.32
N ARG A 190 40.74 -20.38 47.84
CA ARG A 190 39.85 -19.54 48.68
C ARG A 190 40.38 -18.08 48.54
N SER A 191 39.56 -17.05 48.72
CA SER A 191 39.43 -16.25 49.98
C SER A 191 40.76 -15.85 50.60
#